data_AF-A0A2D8SYM5-F1
#
_entry.id   AF-A0A2D8SYM5-F1
#
_cell.length_a   1.000
_cell.length_b   1.000
_cell.length_c   1.000
_cell.angle_alpha   90.00
_cell.angle_beta   90.00
_cell.angle_gamma   90.00
#
_symmetry.space_group_name_H-M   'P 1'
#
loop_
_entity.id
_entity.type
_entity.pdbx_description
1 polymer ?
#
loop_
_entity_poly.entity_id
_entity_poly.type
_entity_poly.pdbx_seq_one_letter_code
_entity_poly.pdbx_strand_id
1 'polypeptide(L)' 'PEYVSTSFSLGRDGKIHSSMPLHQMNGKASHVVFDEKLESISVVGFELEYTYTIPEILLPLRAKSPPEYSNFK' A
#
# COMPACT_ATOMS: atom_id res chain seq x y z
N PRO A 1 -20.72 -4.32 -8.89
CA PRO A 1 -19.45 -4.73 -8.25
C PRO A 1 -19.31 -4.03 -6.89
N GLU A 2 -19.18 -4.80 -5.80
CA GLU A 2 -18.92 -4.22 -4.49
C GLU A 2 -17.50 -3.63 -4.47
N TYR A 3 -17.38 -2.37 -4.04
CA TYR A 3 -16.08 -1.71 -3.87
C TYR A 3 -15.42 -2.27 -2.61
N VAL A 4 -14.46 -3.17 -2.79
CA VAL A 4 -13.68 -3.70 -1.67
C VAL A 4 -12.47 -2.79 -1.43
N SER A 5 -12.36 -2.25 -0.21
CA SER A 5 -11.23 -1.42 0.18
C SER A 5 -9.91 -2.20 0.06
N THR A 6 -8.98 -1.68 -0.73
CA THR A 6 -7.63 -2.24 -0.88
C THR A 6 -6.72 -1.60 0.16
N SER A 7 -6.30 -2.38 1.15
CA SER A 7 -5.44 -1.90 2.24
C SER A 7 -4.51 -3.01 2.72
N PHE A 8 -3.38 -2.64 3.29
CA PHE A 8 -2.61 -3.53 4.14
C PHE A 8 -2.07 -2.75 5.34
N SER A 9 -1.75 -3.46 6.40
CA SER A 9 -1.17 -2.94 7.62
C SER A 9 0.10 -3.70 7.96
N LEU A 10 1.05 -3.00 8.57
CA LEU A 10 2.33 -3.55 8.99
C LEU A 10 2.42 -3.53 10.52
N GLY A 11 2.55 -4.71 11.12
CA GLY A 11 2.81 -4.86 12.54
C GLY A 11 4.21 -4.39 12.92
N ARG A 12 4.42 -4.00 14.18
CA ARG A 12 5.77 -3.67 14.71
C ARG A 12 6.74 -4.85 14.66
N ASP A 13 6.21 -6.07 14.60
CA ASP A 13 6.98 -7.29 14.40
C ASP A 13 7.28 -7.57 12.91
N GLY A 14 6.88 -6.68 12.00
CA GLY A 14 7.07 -6.82 10.56
C GLY A 14 6.01 -7.67 9.87
N LYS A 15 5.02 -8.25 10.58
CA LYS A 15 3.98 -9.04 9.94
C LYS A 15 3.04 -8.15 9.12
N ILE A 16 2.64 -8.66 7.97
CA ILE A 16 1.67 -7.99 7.11
C ILE A 16 0.29 -8.58 7.30
N HIS A 17 -0.70 -7.69 7.38
CA HIS A 17 -2.11 -8.05 7.28
C HIS A 17 -2.74 -7.24 6.15
N SER A 18 -3.23 -7.93 5.13
CA SER A 18 -3.78 -7.32 3.91
C SER A 18 -5.29 -7.60 3.77
N SER A 19 -6.07 -6.61 3.35
CA SER A 19 -7.45 -6.82 2.92
C SER A 19 -7.50 -7.27 1.47
N MET A 20 -8.64 -7.82 1.03
CA MET A 20 -8.87 -8.09 -0.39
C MET A 20 -8.69 -6.81 -1.22
N PRO A 21 -8.11 -6.88 -2.44
CA PRO A 21 -7.65 -8.08 -3.14
C PRO A 21 -6.25 -8.57 -2.71
N LEU A 22 -5.55 -7.87 -1.82
CA LEU A 22 -4.14 -8.11 -1.46
C LEU A 22 -3.88 -9.29 -0.53
N HIS A 23 -4.91 -10.07 -0.15
CA HIS A 23 -4.86 -11.19 0.82
C HIS A 23 -3.77 -12.26 0.63
N GLN A 24 -3.08 -12.29 -0.52
CA GLN A 24 -1.94 -13.17 -0.76
C GLN A 24 -0.59 -12.56 -0.31
N MET A 25 -0.55 -11.29 0.09
CA MET A 25 0.60 -10.70 0.78
C MET A 25 0.70 -11.26 2.21
N ASN A 26 1.29 -12.44 2.33
CA ASN A 26 1.68 -13.03 3.60
C ASN A 26 3.20 -12.99 3.71
N GLY A 27 3.72 -12.61 4.87
CA GLY A 27 5.16 -12.55 5.09
C GLY A 27 5.55 -11.59 6.20
N LYS A 28 6.86 -11.44 6.37
CA LYS A 28 7.47 -10.52 7.32
C LYS A 28 8.28 -9.48 6.55
N ALA A 29 7.80 -8.24 6.52
CA ALA A 29 8.52 -7.15 5.89
C ALA A 29 9.84 -6.89 6.64
N SER A 30 10.89 -6.67 5.86
CA SER A 30 12.19 -6.19 6.31
C SER A 30 12.31 -4.68 6.11
N HIS A 31 11.79 -4.15 5.00
CA HIS A 31 11.73 -2.72 4.73
C HIS A 31 10.57 -2.36 3.79
N VAL A 32 10.18 -1.09 3.83
CA VAL A 32 9.16 -0.49 2.96
C VAL A 32 9.80 0.65 2.19
N VAL A 33 9.59 0.69 0.88
CA VAL A 33 10.11 1.73 -0.01
C VAL A 33 8.94 2.48 -0.62
N PHE A 34 8.90 3.79 -0.41
CA PHE A 34 7.98 4.68 -1.08
C PHE A 34 8.69 5.27 -2.30
N ASP A 35 8.03 5.23 -3.46
CA ASP A 35 8.50 5.96 -4.62
C ASP A 35 8.49 7.47 -4.36
N GLU A 36 9.39 8.21 -5.03
CA GLU A 36 9.57 9.65 -4.84
C GLU A 36 8.29 10.46 -5.11
N LYS A 37 7.45 10.02 -6.06
CA LYS A 37 6.18 10.69 -6.39
C LYS A 37 5.05 10.22 -5.47
N LEU A 38 5.31 9.26 -4.60
CA LEU A 38 4.34 8.58 -3.75
C LEU A 38 3.21 7.95 -4.58
N GLU A 39 3.56 7.42 -5.75
CA GLU A 39 2.63 6.74 -6.68
C GLU A 39 2.76 5.22 -6.60
N SER A 40 3.80 4.72 -5.95
CA SER A 40 3.96 3.31 -5.65
C SER A 40 4.59 3.07 -4.27
N ILE A 41 4.33 1.89 -3.75
CA ILE A 41 4.88 1.39 -2.50
C ILE A 41 5.35 -0.04 -2.70
N SER A 42 6.60 -0.30 -2.32
CA SER A 42 7.20 -1.63 -2.34
C SER A 42 7.39 -2.14 -0.92
N VAL A 43 6.95 -3.36 -0.65
CA VAL A 43 7.18 -4.05 0.61
C VAL A 43 8.03 -5.28 0.34
N VAL A 44 9.18 -5.35 1.00
CA VAL A 44 10.18 -6.39 0.76
C VAL A 44 10.52 -7.06 2.08
N GLY A 45 10.61 -8.38 2.06
CA GLY A 45 10.82 -9.23 3.21
C GLY A 45 11.30 -10.62 2.81
N PHE A 46 11.42 -11.51 3.79
CA PHE A 46 11.74 -12.91 3.50
C PHE A 46 10.59 -13.56 2.74
N GLU A 47 10.86 -14.02 1.51
CA GLU A 47 9.87 -14.60 0.58
C GLU A 47 8.69 -13.66 0.24
N LEU A 48 8.88 -12.36 0.42
CA LEU A 48 7.89 -11.33 0.14
C LEU A 48 8.53 -10.22 -0.68
N GLU A 49 8.07 -10.04 -1.90
CA GLU A 49 8.42 -8.89 -2.73
C GLU A 49 7.15 -8.46 -3.45
N TYR A 50 6.58 -7.34 -3.01
CA TYR A 50 5.32 -6.85 -3.55
C TYR A 50 5.36 -5.35 -3.76
N THR A 51 4.93 -4.91 -4.95
CA THR A 51 4.79 -3.51 -5.30
C THR A 51 3.34 -3.21 -5.67
N TYR A 52 2.75 -2.22 -4.99
CA TYR A 52 1.51 -1.61 -5.43
C TYR A 52 1.82 -0.31 -6.15
N THR A 53 1.24 -0.14 -7.34
CA THR A 53 1.29 1.10 -8.12
C THR A 53 -0.11 1.65 -8.29
N ILE A 54 -0.30 2.93 -7.97
CA ILE A 54 -1.58 3.60 -8.18
C ILE A 54 -1.90 3.59 -9.69
N PRO A 55 -3.07 3.08 -10.11
CA PRO A 55 -3.48 3.16 -11.51
C PRO A 55 -3.51 4.60 -12.01
N GLU A 56 -3.01 4.85 -13.22
CA GLU A 56 -2.89 6.22 -13.78
C GLU A 56 -4.21 6.99 -13.79
N ILE A 57 -5.33 6.30 -14.02
CA ILE A 57 -6.67 6.89 -14.01
C ILE A 57 -7.08 7.47 -12.65
N LEU A 58 -6.44 7.02 -11.56
CA LEU A 58 -6.69 7.51 -10.20
C LEU A 58 -5.78 8.67 -9.81
N LEU A 59 -4.62 8.85 -10.47
CA LEU A 59 -3.67 9.92 -10.13
C LEU A 59 -4.30 11.33 -10.17
N PRO A 60 -5.13 11.71 -11.17
CA PRO A 60 -5.77 13.02 -11.19
C PRO A 60 -6.79 13.25 -10.05
N LEU A 61 -7.29 12.18 -9.42
CA LEU A 61 -8.26 12.26 -8.32
C LEU A 61 -7.59 12.56 -6.97
N ARG A 62 -6.28 12.33 -6.86
CA ARG A 62 -5.51 12.56 -5.63
C ARG A 62 -5.58 14.01 -5.16
N ALA A 63 -5.50 14.97 -6.09
CA ALA A 63 -5.58 16.41 -5.78
C ALA A 63 -6.95 16.85 -5.25
N LYS A 64 -8.00 16.03 -5.44
CA LYS A 64 -9.39 16.33 -5.01
C LYS A 64 -9.77 15.62 -3.71
N SER A 65 -8.89 14.80 -3.15
CA SER A 65 -9.17 14.01 -1.95
C SER A 65 -9.04 14.86 -0.69
N PRO A 66 -9.92 14.71 0.33
CA PRO A 66 -9.87 15.50 1.56
C PRO A 66 -8.53 15.39 2.31
N PRO A 67 -8.16 16.39 3.13
CA PRO A 67 -6.86 16.45 3.83
C PRO A 67 -6.61 15.32 4.84
N GLU A 68 -7.59 14.47 5.11
CA GLU A 68 -7.51 13.34 6.05
C GLU A 68 -6.40 12.33 5.68
N TYR A 69 -6.01 12.26 4.40
CA TYR A 69 -4.88 11.44 3.92
C TYR A 69 -3.54 12.18 3.81
N SER A 70 -3.49 13.47 4.17
CA SER A 70 -2.29 14.32 4.06
C SER A 70 -1.36 14.27 5.27
N ASN A 71 -1.67 13.47 6.29
CA ASN A 71 -0.96 13.47 7.57
C ASN A 71 0.18 12.44 7.71
N PHE A 72 0.60 11.79 6.62
CA PHE A 72 1.85 11.04 6.62
C PHE A 72 2.99 11.98 6.21
N LYS A 73 3.40 12.83 7.14
CA LYS A 73 4.71 13.51 7.12
C LYS A 73 5.67 12.78 8.05
#